data_AF-A0A7W8K5X2-F1
#
_entry.id   AF-A0A7W8K5X2-F1
#
_cell.length_a   1.000
_cell.length_b   1.000
_cell.length_c   1.000
_cell.angle_alpha   90.00
_cell.angle_beta   90.00
_cell.angle_gamma   90.00
#
_symmetry.space_group_name_H-M   'P 1'
#
loop_
_entity.id
_entity.type
_entity.pdbx_description
1 polymer ?
#
loop_
_entity_poly.entity_id
_entity_poly.type
_entity_poly.pdbx_seq_one_letter_code
_entity_poly.pdbx_strand_id
1 'polypeptide(L)'
;MPSNLEEAFRAAAHAADRAVGAAMQKYADGLVIDEDDITGALIGRLDSAFDEKIGDINWSSSILRHRKGVAAQEKKAGADMLFHVSIKTPQLTYSKGVLIQSKRIDDGVSMTVAGHKELVGQCDKMLNITSASFVFNYMKSEMRCASATKIAGASNCSGLMYPDTDLGENARHGEVFDEQAKTYVFP
;
A
#
# COMPACT_ATOMS: atom_id res chain seq x y z
N MET A 1 4.93 25.18 -16.40
CA MET A 1 5.92 24.70 -15.40
C MET A 1 5.15 23.82 -14.43
N PRO A 2 5.66 22.61 -14.08
CA PRO A 2 5.00 21.81 -13.05
C PRO A 2 4.95 22.61 -11.74
N SER A 3 3.88 22.44 -10.97
CA SER A 3 3.79 23.08 -9.65
C SER A 3 4.85 22.49 -8.71
N ASN A 4 5.28 23.24 -7.69
CA ASN A 4 6.17 22.74 -6.63
C ASN A 4 5.64 21.43 -6.02
N LEU A 5 4.30 21.27 -5.97
CA LEU A 5 3.66 20.06 -5.48
C LEU A 5 3.80 18.86 -6.43
N GLU A 6 3.68 19.06 -7.75
CA GLU A 6 3.92 18.00 -8.75
C GLU A 6 5.38 17.52 -8.72
N GLU A 7 6.32 18.44 -8.53
CA GLU A 7 7.74 18.10 -8.34
C GLU A 7 7.96 17.30 -7.07
N ALA A 8 7.34 17.70 -5.96
CA ALA A 8 7.39 16.96 -4.70
C ALA A 8 6.80 15.55 -4.83
N PHE A 9 5.65 15.39 -5.49
CA PHE A 9 5.06 14.06 -5.73
C PHE A 9 5.95 13.18 -6.60
N ARG A 10 6.56 13.74 -7.66
CA ARG A 10 7.49 13.00 -8.51
C ARG A 10 8.74 12.57 -7.74
N ALA A 11 9.29 13.46 -6.91
CA ALA A 11 10.43 13.14 -6.05
C ALA A 11 10.08 12.03 -5.04
N ALA A 12 8.90 12.11 -4.42
CA ALA A 12 8.39 11.08 -3.51
C ALA A 12 8.20 9.74 -4.22
N ALA A 13 7.63 9.72 -5.43
CA ALA A 13 7.48 8.50 -6.22
C ALA A 13 8.84 7.85 -6.53
N HIS A 14 9.86 8.64 -6.92
CA HIS A 14 11.20 8.12 -7.15
C HIS A 14 11.90 7.64 -5.87
N ALA A 15 11.67 8.31 -4.73
CA ALA A 15 12.20 7.86 -3.45
C ALA A 15 11.58 6.52 -3.02
N ALA A 16 10.26 6.38 -3.20
CA ALA A 16 9.53 5.16 -2.95
C ALA A 16 10.03 4.00 -3.83
N ASP A 17 10.20 4.24 -5.14
CA ASP A 17 10.68 3.23 -6.09
C ASP A 17 12.08 2.69 -5.71
N ARG A 18 13.00 3.59 -5.33
CA ARG A 18 14.32 3.19 -4.82
C ARG A 18 14.23 2.40 -3.51
N ALA A 19 13.35 2.81 -2.60
CA ALA A 19 13.14 2.12 -1.33
C ALA A 19 12.58 0.70 -1.53
N VAL A 20 11.59 0.55 -2.41
CA VAL A 20 11.01 -0.74 -2.82
C VAL A 20 12.09 -1.62 -3.46
N GLY A 21 12.84 -1.10 -4.44
CA GLY A 21 13.92 -1.85 -5.08
C GLY A 21 14.98 -2.34 -4.08
N ALA A 22 15.35 -1.51 -3.10
CA ALA A 22 16.31 -1.89 -2.06
C ALA A 22 15.76 -2.88 -1.02
N ALA A 23 14.44 -2.91 -0.80
CA ALA A 23 13.78 -3.93 0.02
C ALA A 23 13.70 -5.26 -0.73
N MET A 24 13.29 -5.22 -2.01
CA MET A 24 13.19 -6.39 -2.86
C MET A 24 14.54 -7.04 -3.14
N GLN A 25 15.62 -6.26 -3.29
CA GLN A 25 16.97 -6.82 -3.42
C GLN A 25 17.37 -7.63 -2.18
N LYS A 26 17.09 -7.12 -0.97
CA LYS A 26 17.36 -7.89 0.27
C LYS A 26 16.57 -9.20 0.32
N TYR A 27 15.33 -9.18 -0.15
CA TYR A 27 14.49 -10.38 -0.23
C TYR A 27 15.02 -11.38 -1.26
N ALA A 28 15.42 -10.90 -2.45
CA ALA A 28 16.04 -11.69 -3.50
C ALA A 28 17.33 -12.37 -3.02
N ASP A 29 18.16 -11.65 -2.26
CA ASP A 29 19.42 -12.13 -1.70
C ASP A 29 19.22 -13.13 -0.53
N GLY A 30 17.98 -13.37 -0.10
CA GLY A 30 17.66 -14.25 1.02
C GLY A 30 18.06 -13.67 2.39
N LEU A 31 18.32 -12.37 2.47
CA LEU A 31 18.63 -11.66 3.72
C LEU A 31 17.39 -11.37 4.57
N VAL A 32 16.20 -11.68 4.02
CA VAL A 32 14.87 -11.57 4.60
C VAL A 32 14.16 -12.88 4.25
N ILE A 33 13.75 -13.66 5.25
CA ILE A 33 13.34 -15.06 5.05
C ILE A 33 11.82 -15.23 5.20
N ASP A 34 11.18 -14.51 6.13
CA ASP A 34 9.73 -14.59 6.36
C ASP A 34 8.95 -13.39 5.74
N GLU A 35 7.65 -13.60 5.45
CA GLU A 35 6.75 -12.57 4.89
C GLU A 35 6.54 -11.39 5.86
N ASP A 36 6.48 -11.63 7.17
CA ASP A 36 6.47 -10.55 8.16
C ASP A 36 7.74 -9.68 8.07
N ASP A 37 8.86 -10.29 7.66
CA ASP A 37 10.15 -9.60 7.59
C ASP A 37 10.26 -8.71 6.34
N ILE A 38 9.61 -9.05 5.22
CA ILE A 38 9.64 -8.20 4.02
C ILE A 38 8.71 -6.99 4.16
N THR A 39 7.55 -7.15 4.77
CA THR A 39 6.66 -6.02 5.12
C THR A 39 7.36 -5.06 6.08
N GLY A 40 8.05 -5.59 7.11
CA GLY A 40 8.86 -4.78 8.01
C GLY A 40 10.03 -4.08 7.32
N ALA A 41 10.77 -4.80 6.46
CA ALA A 41 11.89 -4.23 5.71
C ALA A 41 11.45 -3.15 4.72
N LEU A 42 10.32 -3.35 4.04
CA LEU A 42 9.72 -2.38 3.12
C LEU A 42 9.31 -1.11 3.87
N ILE A 43 8.58 -1.23 4.97
CA ILE A 43 8.15 -0.09 5.79
C ILE A 43 9.35 0.70 6.30
N GLY A 44 10.36 0.04 6.88
CA GLY A 44 11.54 0.74 7.38
C GLY A 44 12.30 1.51 6.29
N ARG A 45 12.35 0.96 5.06
CA ARG A 45 12.96 1.64 3.91
C ARG A 45 12.14 2.84 3.44
N LEU A 46 10.80 2.71 3.40
CA LEU A 46 9.92 3.79 2.99
C LEU A 46 9.90 4.92 4.03
N ASP A 47 9.82 4.61 5.32
CA ASP A 47 9.93 5.61 6.39
C ASP A 47 11.25 6.37 6.27
N SER A 48 12.37 5.66 6.09
CA SER A 48 13.68 6.30 5.89
C SER A 48 13.72 7.21 4.65
N ALA A 49 13.06 6.79 3.56
CA ALA A 49 13.04 7.55 2.31
C ALA A 49 12.14 8.80 2.37
N PHE A 50 11.13 8.80 3.24
CA PHE A 50 10.20 9.92 3.41
C PHE A 50 10.50 10.81 4.61
N ASP A 51 11.37 10.37 5.53
CA ASP A 51 11.91 11.20 6.62
C ASP A 51 12.71 12.40 6.07
N GLU A 52 13.32 12.24 4.90
CA GLU A 52 13.86 13.35 4.11
C GLU A 52 12.68 14.20 3.62
N LYS A 53 12.38 15.33 4.26
CA LYS A 53 11.28 16.23 3.83
C LYS A 53 11.25 16.43 2.31
N ILE A 54 10.24 15.88 1.65
CA ILE A 54 10.00 16.05 0.21
C ILE A 54 8.94 17.14 0.02
N GLY A 55 9.39 18.40 -0.04
CA GLY A 55 8.48 19.55 -0.08
C GLY A 55 7.64 19.66 1.19
N ASP A 56 6.35 19.98 1.03
CA ASP A 56 5.36 20.13 2.13
C ASP A 56 4.55 18.85 2.39
N ILE A 57 5.01 17.70 1.87
CA ILE A 57 4.33 16.40 2.01
C ILE A 57 4.92 15.67 3.21
N ASN A 58 4.08 15.35 4.19
CA ASN A 58 4.45 14.50 5.33
C ASN A 58 3.88 13.10 5.14
N TRP A 59 4.70 12.10 5.42
CA TRP A 59 4.34 10.69 5.34
C TRP A 59 4.55 10.04 6.70
N SER A 60 3.71 9.08 7.02
CA SER A 60 3.91 8.20 8.17
C SER A 60 3.35 6.83 7.83
N SER A 61 4.05 5.75 8.18
CA SER A 61 3.59 4.39 7.96
C SER A 61 3.51 3.57 9.25
N SER A 62 2.71 2.51 9.23
CA SER A 62 2.52 1.58 10.35
C SER A 62 2.24 0.17 9.85
N ILE A 63 2.87 -0.84 10.47
CA ILE A 63 2.49 -2.24 10.33
C ILE A 63 1.25 -2.50 11.17
N LEU A 64 0.20 -3.06 10.57
CA LEU A 64 -1.00 -3.52 11.28
C LEU A 64 -0.73 -4.92 11.82
N ARG A 65 -0.60 -5.05 13.15
CA ARG A 65 -0.06 -6.28 13.79
C ARG A 65 -1.00 -7.50 13.67
N HIS A 66 -0.42 -8.66 13.38
CA HIS A 66 -1.05 -9.99 13.33
C HIS A 66 -1.20 -10.73 14.69
N ARG A 67 -0.63 -10.25 15.80
CA ARG A 67 -0.50 -11.09 17.02
C ARG A 67 -1.83 -11.40 17.73
N LYS A 68 -1.95 -12.68 18.15
CA LYS A 68 -3.03 -13.23 18.99
C LYS A 68 -3.19 -12.43 20.30
N GLY A 69 -4.22 -11.60 20.35
CA GLY A 69 -4.71 -10.85 21.50
C GLY A 69 -6.03 -10.18 21.12
N VAL A 70 -6.80 -9.70 22.10
CA VAL A 70 -8.22 -9.28 22.01
C VAL A 70 -8.52 -8.17 20.97
N ALA A 71 -7.51 -7.66 20.26
CA ALA A 71 -7.63 -6.68 19.19
C ALA A 71 -6.66 -6.95 18.02
N ALA A 72 -6.79 -8.09 17.33
CA ALA A 72 -6.09 -8.31 16.06
C ALA A 72 -6.60 -7.31 15.01
N GLN A 73 -5.89 -6.19 14.82
CA GLN A 73 -6.28 -5.09 13.93
C GLN A 73 -6.35 -5.53 12.46
N GLU A 74 -5.46 -6.42 12.03
CA GLU A 74 -5.46 -7.01 10.69
C GLU A 74 -6.72 -7.84 10.39
N LYS A 75 -7.24 -8.58 11.39
CA LYS A 75 -8.52 -9.32 11.21
C LYS A 75 -9.68 -8.39 10.88
N LYS A 76 -9.63 -7.15 11.36
CA LYS A 76 -10.66 -6.12 11.18
C LYS A 76 -10.45 -5.33 9.89
N ALA A 77 -9.21 -4.91 9.60
CA ALA A 77 -8.91 -4.06 8.45
C ALA A 77 -8.67 -4.84 7.15
N GLY A 78 -8.20 -6.09 7.23
CA GLY A 78 -7.78 -6.87 6.05
C GLY A 78 -6.54 -6.31 5.37
N ALA A 79 -5.68 -5.60 6.11
CA ALA A 79 -4.48 -4.94 5.63
C ALA A 79 -3.31 -5.24 6.56
N ASP A 80 -2.12 -5.41 5.99
CA ASP A 80 -0.86 -5.57 6.71
C ASP A 80 -0.22 -4.22 7.04
N MET A 81 -0.55 -3.18 6.27
CA MET A 81 0.05 -1.85 6.39
C MET A 81 -0.99 -0.74 6.29
N LEU A 82 -0.72 0.37 6.98
CA LEU A 82 -1.38 1.65 6.83
C LEU A 82 -0.33 2.70 6.47
N PHE A 83 -0.49 3.36 5.34
CA PHE A 83 0.23 4.59 5.03
C PHE A 83 -0.68 5.77 5.26
N HIS A 84 -0.14 6.85 5.81
CA HIS A 84 -0.82 8.11 5.94
C HIS A 84 0.00 9.18 5.25
N VAL A 85 -0.66 9.90 4.34
CA VAL A 85 -0.09 11.01 3.59
C VAL A 85 -0.84 12.25 3.99
N SER A 86 -0.11 13.29 4.37
CA SER A 86 -0.69 14.60 4.66
C SER A 86 0.08 15.71 3.95
N ILE A 87 -0.67 16.67 3.42
CA ILE A 87 -0.15 17.82 2.71
C ILE A 87 -0.79 19.04 3.35
N LYS A 88 0.04 20.00 3.75
CA LYS A 88 -0.44 21.23 4.36
C LYS A 88 0.13 22.42 3.61
N THR A 89 -0.68 23.01 2.75
CA THR A 89 -0.40 24.29 2.10
C THR A 89 -1.33 25.36 2.67
N PRO A 90 -1.04 26.67 2.46
CA PRO A 90 -1.94 27.73 2.88
C PRO A 90 -3.35 27.64 2.28
N GLN A 91 -3.48 27.01 1.11
CA GLN A 91 -4.74 26.89 0.36
C GLN A 91 -5.44 25.54 0.57
N LEU A 92 -4.71 24.51 1.01
CA LEU A 92 -5.23 23.15 1.10
C LEU A 92 -4.58 22.38 2.25
N THR A 93 -5.41 21.83 3.13
CA THR A 93 -5.00 20.75 4.03
C THR A 93 -5.62 19.46 3.51
N TYR A 94 -4.78 18.49 3.20
CA TYR A 94 -5.16 17.16 2.74
C TYR A 94 -4.54 16.12 3.66
N SER A 95 -5.31 15.10 4.04
CA SER A 95 -4.84 13.97 4.84
C SER A 95 -5.60 12.73 4.39
N LYS A 96 -4.86 11.68 4.01
CA LYS A 96 -5.44 10.43 3.51
C LYS A 96 -4.70 9.23 4.06
N GLY A 97 -5.46 8.31 4.64
CA GLY A 97 -5.01 6.96 4.97
C GLY A 97 -5.13 6.03 3.76
N VAL A 98 -4.16 5.15 3.59
CA VAL A 98 -4.07 4.16 2.54
C VAL A 98 -3.85 2.80 3.18
N LEU A 99 -4.76 1.85 2.94
CA LEU A 99 -4.63 0.48 3.43
C LEU A 99 -3.95 -0.39 2.38
N ILE A 100 -3.02 -1.22 2.83
CA ILE A 100 -2.24 -2.07 1.93
C ILE A 100 -2.20 -3.49 2.50
N GLN A 101 -2.67 -4.45 1.71
CA GLN A 101 -2.44 -5.87 1.97
C GLN A 101 -1.22 -6.31 1.18
N SER A 102 -0.29 -7.00 1.83
CA SER A 102 0.83 -7.67 1.17
C SER A 102 0.48 -9.12 0.89
N LYS A 103 0.96 -9.64 -0.25
CA LYS A 103 0.77 -11.03 -0.61
C LYS A 103 1.98 -11.57 -1.35
N ARG A 104 2.64 -12.57 -0.77
CA ARG A 104 3.65 -13.35 -1.50
C ARG A 104 3.01 -14.26 -2.54
N ILE A 105 3.57 -14.24 -3.75
CA ILE A 105 3.28 -15.20 -4.83
C ILE A 105 4.61 -15.81 -5.26
N ASP A 106 4.78 -17.12 -5.15
CA ASP A 106 6.03 -17.77 -5.55
C ASP A 106 6.13 -17.92 -7.08
N ASP A 107 7.36 -17.79 -7.61
CA ASP A 107 7.62 -17.88 -9.04
C ASP A 107 7.11 -19.21 -9.62
N GLY A 108 6.25 -19.12 -10.64
CA GLY A 108 5.66 -20.28 -11.31
C GLY A 108 4.56 -21.00 -10.52
N VAL A 109 4.15 -20.48 -9.35
CA VAL A 109 3.07 -21.03 -8.53
C VAL A 109 1.82 -20.18 -8.69
N SER A 110 0.76 -20.77 -9.26
CA SER A 110 -0.56 -20.13 -9.30
C SER A 110 -1.17 -20.09 -7.89
N MET A 111 -1.76 -18.94 -7.54
CA MET A 111 -2.54 -18.81 -6.32
C MET A 111 -3.70 -19.82 -6.31
N THR A 112 -3.91 -20.47 -5.16
CA THR A 112 -5.03 -21.40 -4.99
C THR A 112 -6.36 -20.66 -4.96
N VAL A 113 -7.46 -21.35 -5.29
CA VAL A 113 -8.81 -20.77 -5.19
C VAL A 113 -9.12 -20.30 -3.76
N ALA A 114 -8.66 -21.06 -2.76
CA ALA A 114 -8.81 -20.67 -1.36
C ALA A 114 -8.03 -19.39 -1.03
N GLY A 115 -6.77 -19.29 -1.48
CA GLY A 115 -5.95 -18.09 -1.30
C GLY A 115 -6.51 -16.87 -2.03
N HIS A 116 -7.08 -17.05 -3.22
CA HIS A 116 -7.77 -15.97 -3.94
C HIS A 116 -9.00 -15.49 -3.17
N LYS A 117 -9.84 -16.41 -2.68
CA LYS A 117 -11.03 -16.06 -1.90
C LYS A 117 -10.67 -15.33 -0.60
N GLU A 118 -9.58 -15.75 0.05
CA GLU A 118 -9.05 -15.06 1.22
C GLU A 118 -8.61 -13.62 0.88
N LEU A 119 -7.82 -13.46 -0.19
CA LEU A 119 -7.35 -12.14 -0.64
C LEU A 119 -8.52 -11.21 -1.00
N VAL A 120 -9.55 -11.71 -1.71
CA VAL A 120 -10.77 -10.93 -1.98
C VAL A 120 -11.44 -10.51 -0.67
N GLY A 121 -11.57 -11.41 0.31
CA GLY A 121 -12.13 -11.07 1.62
C GLY A 121 -11.30 -10.05 2.41
N GLN A 122 -9.98 -9.99 2.19
CA GLN A 122 -9.11 -8.92 2.72
C GLN A 122 -9.37 -7.58 2.00
N CYS A 123 -9.42 -7.59 0.67
CA CYS A 123 -9.78 -6.42 -0.14
C CYS A 123 -11.13 -5.83 0.26
N ASP A 124 -12.16 -6.66 0.44
CA ASP A 124 -13.50 -6.20 0.86
C ASP A 124 -13.45 -5.51 2.22
N LYS A 125 -12.66 -6.01 3.18
CA LYS A 125 -12.49 -5.35 4.48
C LYS A 125 -11.81 -3.99 4.36
N MET A 126 -10.76 -3.90 3.55
CA MET A 126 -10.05 -2.64 3.31
C MET A 126 -10.98 -1.62 2.64
N LEU A 127 -11.71 -2.04 1.60
CA LEU A 127 -12.63 -1.19 0.83
C LEU A 127 -13.84 -0.71 1.64
N ASN A 128 -14.27 -1.49 2.63
CA ASN A 128 -15.28 -1.05 3.60
C ASN A 128 -14.78 0.07 4.53
N ILE A 129 -13.46 0.32 4.60
CA ILE A 129 -12.85 1.40 5.39
C ILE A 129 -12.48 2.58 4.49
N THR A 130 -11.79 2.33 3.37
CA THR A 130 -11.40 3.37 2.43
C THR A 130 -11.23 2.84 1.01
N SER A 131 -11.56 3.66 0.01
CA SER A 131 -11.29 3.34 -1.40
C SER A 131 -9.80 3.43 -1.76
N ALA A 132 -8.97 4.08 -0.95
CA ALA A 132 -7.52 4.02 -1.09
C ALA A 132 -6.96 2.75 -0.46
N SER A 133 -7.30 1.63 -1.09
CA SER A 133 -6.90 0.31 -0.67
C SER A 133 -6.17 -0.37 -1.81
N PHE A 134 -4.99 -0.93 -1.52
CA PHE A 134 -4.11 -1.52 -2.51
C PHE A 134 -3.59 -2.89 -2.05
N VAL A 135 -3.14 -3.68 -3.00
CA VAL A 135 -2.45 -4.94 -2.73
C VAL A 135 -1.06 -4.89 -3.34
N PHE A 136 -0.06 -5.19 -2.52
CA PHE A 136 1.31 -5.40 -2.95
C PHE A 136 1.54 -6.89 -3.13
N ASN A 137 1.62 -7.32 -4.39
CA ASN A 137 2.00 -8.68 -4.74
C ASN A 137 3.49 -8.72 -5.01
N TYR A 138 4.20 -9.67 -4.42
CA TYR A 138 5.63 -9.77 -4.61
C TYR A 138 6.10 -11.21 -4.68
N MET A 139 7.17 -11.38 -5.45
CA MET A 139 7.96 -12.59 -5.60
C MET A 139 9.44 -12.22 -5.43
N LYS A 140 10.36 -13.18 -5.47
CA LYS A 140 11.79 -12.86 -5.23
C LYS A 140 12.36 -11.86 -6.22
N SER A 141 11.83 -11.82 -7.44
CA SER A 141 12.35 -10.99 -8.53
C SER A 141 11.70 -9.60 -8.63
N GLU A 142 10.45 -9.43 -8.18
CA GLU A 142 9.73 -8.16 -8.32
C GLU A 142 8.61 -7.98 -7.29
N MET A 143 8.18 -6.73 -7.13
CA MET A 143 6.95 -6.33 -6.43
C MET A 143 6.08 -5.52 -7.38
N ARG A 144 4.77 -5.77 -7.33
CA ARG A 144 3.74 -5.08 -8.09
C ARG A 144 2.65 -4.56 -7.15
N CYS A 145 2.02 -3.47 -7.55
CA CYS A 145 0.90 -2.86 -6.84
C CYS A 145 -0.36 -2.90 -7.71
N ALA A 146 -1.51 -3.17 -7.10
CA ALA A 146 -2.81 -3.04 -7.75
C ALA A 146 -3.87 -2.49 -6.78
N SER A 147 -4.91 -1.87 -7.33
CA SER A 147 -6.08 -1.42 -6.55
C SER A 147 -6.85 -2.62 -5.99
N ALA A 148 -7.26 -2.54 -4.73
CA ALA A 148 -8.12 -3.54 -4.10
C ALA A 148 -9.47 -3.66 -4.82
N THR A 149 -9.99 -2.57 -5.39
CA THR A 149 -11.24 -2.57 -6.18
C THR A 149 -11.14 -3.48 -7.40
N LYS A 150 -10.00 -3.43 -8.10
CA LYS A 150 -9.75 -4.26 -9.29
C LYS A 150 -9.68 -5.74 -8.92
N ILE A 151 -9.10 -6.05 -7.76
CA ILE A 151 -8.94 -7.42 -7.25
C ILE A 151 -10.28 -7.98 -6.77
N ALA A 152 -11.04 -7.19 -6.00
CA ALA A 152 -12.37 -7.59 -5.54
C ALA A 152 -13.35 -7.80 -6.70
N GLY A 153 -13.23 -7.01 -7.77
CA GLY A 153 -14.02 -7.16 -8.99
C GLY A 153 -13.54 -8.25 -9.95
N ALA A 154 -12.37 -8.85 -9.73
CA ALA A 154 -11.82 -9.87 -10.63
C ALA A 154 -12.50 -11.22 -10.40
N SER A 155 -13.19 -11.71 -11.43
CA SER A 155 -13.85 -13.03 -11.43
C SER A 155 -12.91 -14.19 -11.80
N ASN A 156 -11.68 -13.90 -12.26
CA ASN A 156 -10.73 -14.90 -12.75
C ASN A 156 -9.45 -14.94 -11.91
N CYS A 157 -9.10 -16.13 -11.40
CA CYS A 157 -7.83 -16.47 -10.72
C CYS A 157 -6.63 -16.53 -11.69
N SER A 158 -6.48 -15.60 -12.63
CA SER A 158 -5.23 -15.53 -13.40
C SER A 158 -4.17 -14.89 -12.51
N GLY A 159 -3.31 -15.70 -11.89
CA GLY A 159 -2.20 -15.27 -11.02
C GLY A 159 -1.18 -14.32 -11.66
N LEU A 160 -1.46 -13.77 -12.86
CA LEU A 160 -0.86 -12.54 -13.35
C LEU A 160 -1.79 -11.37 -13.02
N MET A 161 -1.47 -10.65 -11.95
CA MET A 161 -1.98 -9.30 -11.78
C MET A 161 -1.23 -8.41 -12.78
N TYR A 162 -1.89 -8.04 -13.88
CA TYR A 162 -1.36 -7.07 -14.83
C TYR A 162 -1.39 -5.68 -14.17
N PRO A 163 -0.27 -4.93 -14.22
CA PRO A 163 -0.15 -3.66 -13.53
C PRO A 163 -1.24 -2.69 -14.00
N ASP A 164 -1.88 -1.99 -13.06
CA ASP A 164 -2.40 -0.66 -13.38
C ASP A 164 -1.22 0.29 -13.38
N THR A 165 -0.67 0.56 -14.56
CA THR A 165 0.16 1.75 -14.78
C THR A 165 -0.69 3.02 -14.83
N ASP A 166 -2.02 2.88 -14.81
CA ASP A 166 -2.97 3.97 -14.90
C ASP A 166 -3.52 4.33 -13.51
N LEU A 167 -2.70 5.03 -12.72
CA LEU A 167 -3.18 5.77 -11.55
C LEU A 167 -4.22 6.87 -11.95
N GLY A 168 -4.44 7.08 -13.25
CA GLY A 168 -5.29 8.11 -13.83
C GLY A 168 -6.80 7.91 -13.68
N GLU A 169 -7.32 6.68 -13.53
CA GLU A 169 -8.77 6.48 -13.31
C GLU A 169 -9.22 6.87 -11.89
N ASN A 170 -8.34 6.75 -10.89
CA ASN A 170 -8.62 7.23 -9.54
C ASN A 170 -8.57 8.76 -9.42
N ALA A 171 -7.98 9.46 -10.39
CA ALA A 171 -7.98 10.92 -10.47
C ALA A 171 -9.30 11.48 -11.05
N ARG A 172 -10.18 10.63 -11.59
CA ARG A 172 -11.47 11.04 -12.20
C ARG A 172 -12.67 10.90 -11.28
N HIS A 173 -12.54 10.24 -10.14
CA HIS A 173 -13.56 10.34 -9.09
C HIS A 173 -13.37 11.68 -8.39
N GLY A 174 -14.10 12.68 -8.91
CA GLY A 174 -14.15 14.02 -8.35
C GLY A 174 -14.38 13.99 -6.84
N GLU A 175 -13.64 14.87 -6.16
CA GLU A 175 -13.93 15.43 -4.84
C GLU A 175 -14.76 14.51 -3.93
N VAL A 176 -14.14 13.48 -3.36
CA VAL A 176 -14.65 12.98 -2.09
C VAL A 176 -14.12 13.94 -1.02
N PHE A 177 -14.87 15.01 -0.78
CA PHE A 177 -14.93 15.65 0.53
C PHE A 177 -15.39 14.59 1.51
N ASP A 178 -14.46 13.75 1.95
CA ASP A 178 -14.80 12.68 2.87
C ASP A 178 -14.68 13.22 4.29
N GLU A 179 -15.76 13.85 4.77
CA GLU A 179 -16.03 13.99 6.21
C GLU A 179 -16.01 12.62 6.94
N GLN A 180 -15.94 11.49 6.21
CA GLN A 180 -15.84 10.14 6.75
C GLN A 180 -14.44 9.53 6.68
N ALA A 181 -13.42 10.27 6.25
CA ALA A 181 -12.04 9.96 6.64
C ALA A 181 -11.92 10.25 8.15
N LYS A 182 -12.48 9.38 8.98
CA LYS A 182 -12.18 9.34 10.42
C LYS A 182 -10.67 9.24 10.51
N THR A 183 -10.05 10.36 10.87
CA THR A 183 -8.66 10.38 11.31
C THR A 183 -8.64 9.51 12.55
N TYR A 184 -8.27 8.23 12.38
CA TYR A 184 -7.92 7.41 13.52
C TYR A 184 -6.57 7.93 14.02
N VAL A 185 -6.63 8.97 14.85
CA VAL A 185 -5.52 9.36 15.71
C VAL A 185 -5.45 8.28 16.77
N PHE A 186 -4.56 7.31 16.57
CA PHE A 186 -4.22 6.37 17.63
C PHE A 186 -3.20 7.04 18.56
N PRO A 187 -3.41 7.02 19.89
CA PRO A 187 -2.48 7.57 20.86
C PRO A 187 -1.14 6.82 20.89
#